data_AF-A0A1F4BD80-F1
#
_entry.id   AF-A0A1F4BD80-F1
#
_cell.length_a   1.000
_cell.length_b   1.000
_cell.length_c   1.000
_cell.angle_alpha   90.00
_cell.angle_beta   90.00
_cell.angle_gamma   90.00
#
_symmetry.space_group_name_H-M   'P 1'
#
loop_
_entity.id
_entity.type
_entity.pdbx_description
1 polymer ?
#
loop_
_entity_poly.entity_id
_entity_poly.type
_entity_poly.pdbx_seq_one_letter_code
_entity_poly.pdbx_strand_id
1 'polypeptide(L)'
;MGKAVVIEGVMASELPKAWRQRVKAKRNEVLTVTIAKRKTETAAKTAKKPNATFGMWADRADVSDPAAYVRALRQTRASSRRSAD
;
A
#
# COMPACT_ATOMS: atom_id res chain seq x y z
N MET A 1 22.63 6.80 -15.19
CA MET A 1 23.26 5.54 -14.78
C MET A 1 22.99 5.32 -13.29
N GLY A 2 22.37 4.20 -12.90
CA GLY A 2 22.13 3.90 -11.49
C GLY A 2 23.42 3.45 -10.81
N LYS A 3 23.71 3.95 -9.60
CA LYS A 3 24.87 3.50 -8.83
C LYS A 3 24.66 2.04 -8.42
N ALA A 4 25.59 1.18 -8.79
CA ALA A 4 25.66 -0.20 -8.33
C ALA A 4 26.67 -0.29 -7.18
N VAL A 5 26.32 -1.05 -6.14
CA VAL A 5 27.25 -1.39 -5.06
C VAL A 5 27.70 -2.82 -5.29
N VAL A 6 29.02 -3.03 -5.34
CA VAL A 6 29.63 -4.35 -5.42
C VAL A 6 30.22 -4.66 -4.04
N ILE A 7 29.81 -5.77 -3.45
CA ILE A 7 30.33 -6.28 -2.19
C ILE A 7 31.08 -7.56 -2.49
N GLU A 8 32.39 -7.54 -2.32
CA GLU A 8 33.29 -8.68 -2.57
C GLU A 8 33.54 -9.45 -1.27
N GLY A 9 33.93 -10.72 -1.38
CA GLY A 9 34.35 -11.50 -0.22
C GLY A 9 33.22 -12.00 0.68
N VAL A 10 31.97 -12.03 0.21
CA VAL A 10 30.83 -12.42 1.04
C VAL A 10 30.76 -13.93 1.17
N MET A 11 30.84 -14.44 2.40
CA MET A 11 30.71 -15.86 2.65
C MET A 11 29.26 -16.30 2.45
N ALA A 12 29.03 -17.42 1.77
CA ALA A 12 27.68 -17.88 1.49
C ALA A 12 26.86 -18.12 2.77
N SER A 13 27.49 -18.50 3.88
CA SER A 13 26.88 -18.62 5.21
C SER A 13 26.19 -17.33 5.70
N GLU A 14 26.74 -16.16 5.36
CA GLU A 14 26.27 -14.84 5.76
C GLU A 14 25.12 -14.33 4.88
N LEU A 15 24.92 -14.94 3.71
CA LEU A 15 23.83 -14.58 2.83
C LEU A 15 22.46 -15.02 3.38
N PRO A 16 21.40 -14.24 3.14
CA PRO A 16 20.03 -14.65 3.46
C PRO A 16 19.69 -16.03 2.87
N LYS A 17 18.93 -16.85 3.62
CA LYS A 17 18.59 -18.22 3.23
C LYS A 17 17.98 -18.29 1.81
N ALA A 18 17.08 -17.35 1.49
CA ALA A 18 16.45 -17.26 0.18
C ALA A 18 17.45 -16.97 -0.96
N TRP A 19 18.51 -16.21 -0.70
CA TRP A 19 19.54 -15.91 -1.70
C TRP A 19 20.48 -17.09 -1.88
N ARG A 20 20.91 -17.74 -0.79
CA ARG A 20 21.68 -18.99 -0.84
C ARG A 20 21.02 -20.07 -1.68
N GLN A 21 19.72 -20.27 -1.50
CA GLN A 21 18.97 -21.26 -2.28
C GLN A 21 18.98 -20.97 -3.79
N ARG A 22 18.96 -19.69 -4.17
CA ARG A 22 18.99 -19.27 -5.59
C ARG A 22 20.36 -19.46 -6.22
N VAL A 23 21.43 -19.14 -5.47
CA VAL A 23 22.81 -19.26 -5.96
C VAL A 23 23.33 -20.69 -5.86
N LYS A 24 22.68 -21.57 -5.09
CA LYS A 24 23.08 -22.97 -4.83
C LYS A 24 24.53 -23.10 -4.32
N ALA A 25 25.03 -22.07 -3.67
CA ALA A 25 26.39 -22.03 -3.14
C ALA A 25 26.53 -22.89 -1.87
N LYS A 26 27.70 -23.51 -1.69
CA LYS A 26 28.05 -24.24 -0.46
C LYS A 26 28.34 -23.23 0.65
N ARG A 27 28.11 -23.59 1.93
CA ARG A 27 28.24 -22.65 3.06
C ARG A 27 29.59 -21.95 3.18
N ASN A 28 30.68 -22.57 2.73
CA ASN A 28 32.04 -22.04 2.83
C ASN A 28 32.52 -21.36 1.54
N GLU A 29 31.62 -21.09 0.61
CA GLU A 29 31.96 -20.48 -0.67
C GLU A 29 31.94 -18.95 -0.56
N VAL A 30 32.91 -18.30 -1.19
CA VAL A 30 33.04 -16.84 -1.20
C VAL A 30 32.40 -16.30 -2.48
N LEU A 31 31.53 -15.31 -2.35
CA LEU A 31 30.70 -14.78 -3.42
C LEU A 31 30.82 -13.26 -3.52
N THR A 32 30.61 -12.75 -4.73
CA THR A 32 30.50 -11.31 -5.01
C THR A 32 29.03 -10.96 -5.21
N VAL A 33 28.54 -9.98 -4.46
CA VAL A 33 27.15 -9.52 -4.51
C VAL A 33 27.07 -8.15 -5.17
N THR A 34 26.38 -8.09 -6.32
CA THR A 34 26.15 -6.83 -7.03
C THR A 34 24.71 -6.36 -6.80
N ILE A 35 24.56 -5.24 -6.11
CA ILE A 35 23.27 -4.61 -5.80
C ILE A 35 23.10 -3.38 -6.68
N ALA A 36 22.15 -3.45 -7.61
CA ALA A 36 21.82 -2.34 -8.48
C ALA A 36 20.39 -1.85 -8.20
N LYS A 37 20.23 -0.54 -7.99
CA LYS A 37 18.91 0.09 -8.00
C LYS A 37 18.39 0.10 -9.43
N ARG A 38 17.51 -0.84 -9.77
CA ARG A 38 16.69 -0.72 -10.96
C ARG A 38 15.58 0.28 -10.67
N LYS A 39 15.40 1.27 -11.55
CA LYS A 39 14.10 1.92 -11.65
C LYS A 39 13.16 0.81 -12.11
N THR A 40 12.38 0.24 -11.20
CA THR A 40 11.11 -0.34 -11.62
C THR A 40 10.41 0.81 -12.32
N GLU A 41 10.28 0.74 -13.64
CA GLU A 41 9.18 1.42 -14.29
C GLU A 41 7.97 1.04 -13.45
N THR A 42 7.40 2.04 -12.78
CA THR A 42 6.14 1.88 -12.08
C THR A 42 5.24 1.26 -13.12
N ALA A 43 5.01 -0.06 -13.05
CA ALA A 43 4.04 -0.73 -13.88
C ALA A 43 2.81 0.15 -13.73
N ALA A 44 2.45 0.85 -14.80
CA ALA A 44 1.35 1.80 -14.79
C ALA A 44 0.23 0.99 -14.15
N LYS A 45 -0.14 1.34 -12.92
CA LYS A 45 -1.22 0.66 -12.22
C LYS A 45 -2.35 0.81 -13.20
N THR A 46 -2.70 -0.28 -13.91
CA THR A 46 -3.85 -0.29 -14.79
C THR A 46 -4.93 0.27 -13.90
N ALA A 47 -5.37 1.49 -14.18
CA ALA A 47 -6.37 2.15 -13.37
C ALA A 47 -7.51 1.15 -13.34
N LYS A 48 -7.72 0.50 -12.19
CA LYS A 48 -8.89 -0.33 -12.00
C LYS A 48 -10.03 0.55 -12.46
N LYS A 49 -10.84 0.06 -13.40
CA LYS A 49 -12.06 0.76 -13.85
C LYS A 49 -12.67 1.41 -12.61
N PRO A 50 -12.87 2.74 -12.61
CA PRO A 50 -13.46 3.40 -11.45
C PRO A 50 -14.68 2.57 -11.09
N ASN A 51 -14.74 2.12 -9.82
CA ASN A 51 -15.87 1.33 -9.36
C ASN A 51 -17.13 2.11 -9.77
N ALA A 52 -18.06 1.49 -10.50
CA ALA A 52 -19.22 2.19 -11.07
C ALA A 52 -20.07 2.91 -9.98
N THR A 53 -19.84 2.55 -8.72
CA THR A 53 -20.45 3.14 -7.54
C THR A 53 -19.77 4.45 -7.06
N PHE A 54 -18.53 4.75 -7.45
CA PHE A 54 -17.90 6.04 -7.15
C PHE A 54 -18.63 7.14 -7.93
N GLY A 55 -19.32 8.04 -7.21
CA GLY A 55 -20.12 9.11 -7.81
C GLY A 55 -21.63 8.95 -7.58
N MET A 56 -22.13 7.77 -7.18
CA MET A 56 -23.56 7.60 -6.88
C MET A 56 -24.06 8.49 -5.73
N TRP A 57 -23.14 8.98 -4.89
CA TRP A 57 -23.47 9.88 -3.79
C TRP A 57 -23.43 11.36 -4.21
N ALA A 58 -22.90 11.67 -5.40
CA ALA A 58 -22.91 13.03 -5.93
C ALA A 58 -24.32 13.49 -6.33
N ASP A 59 -25.16 12.55 -6.78
CA ASP A 59 -26.56 12.83 -7.17
C ASP A 59 -27.52 12.92 -5.97
N ARG A 60 -27.01 12.72 -4.76
CA ARG A 60 -27.81 12.80 -3.54
C ARG A 60 -28.04 14.26 -3.15
N ALA A 61 -29.30 14.69 -3.15
CA ALA A 61 -29.69 16.05 -2.78
C ALA A 61 -29.20 16.47 -1.37
N ASP A 62 -29.09 15.53 -0.43
CA ASP A 62 -28.62 15.78 0.94
C ASP A 62 -27.10 15.97 1.06
N VAL A 63 -26.34 15.68 -0.01
CA VAL A 63 -24.87 15.85 -0.08
C VAL A 63 -24.49 17.13 -0.86
N SER A 64 -25.48 17.85 -1.41
CA SER A 64 -25.29 19.13 -2.09
C SER A 64 -24.72 20.21 -1.17
N ASP A 65 -24.97 20.11 0.13
CA ASP A 65 -24.35 20.91 1.18
C ASP A 65 -23.65 19.99 2.21
N PRO A 66 -22.35 19.71 2.00
CA PRO A 66 -21.57 18.87 2.91
C PRO A 66 -21.51 19.42 4.34
N ALA A 67 -21.59 20.74 4.51
CA ALA A 67 -21.51 21.38 5.82
C ALA A 67 -22.81 21.19 6.62
N ALA A 68 -23.96 21.35 5.97
CA ALA A 68 -25.26 21.03 6.56
C ALA A 68 -25.39 19.53 6.89
N TYR A 69 -24.95 18.67 5.98
CA TYR A 69 -24.96 17.21 6.17
C TYR A 69 -24.16 16.78 7.42
N VAL A 70 -22.92 17.26 7.54
CA VAL A 70 -22.06 16.97 8.71
C VAL A 70 -22.65 17.57 9.99
N ARG A 71 -23.26 18.76 9.91
CA ARG A 71 -23.94 19.37 11.07
C ARG A 71 -25.12 18.51 11.54
N ALA A 72 -25.93 17.98 10.63
CA ALA A 72 -27.03 17.07 10.95
C ALA A 72 -26.54 15.75 11.56
N LEU A 73 -25.44 15.18 11.07
CA LEU A 73 -24.84 13.97 11.66
C LEU A 73 -24.30 14.20 13.07
N ARG A 74 -23.78 15.40 13.35
CA ARG A 74 -23.24 15.78 14.66
C ARG A 74 -24.31 16.21 15.66
N GLN A 75 -25.56 16.37 15.23
CA GLN A 75 -26.66 16.57 16.17
C GLN A 75 -26.82 15.28 16.97
N THR A 76 -26.47 15.33 18.25
CA THR A 76 -26.79 14.30 19.23
C THR A 76 -28.30 14.04 19.14
N ARG A 77 -28.71 12.79 18.92
CA ARG A 77 -30.13 12.38 18.93
C ARG A 77 -30.70 12.57 20.34
N ALA A 78 -31.01 13.81 20.70
CA ALA A 78 -31.64 14.15 21.96
C ALA A 78 -33.16 14.26 21.76
N SER A 79 -33.88 13.36 22.43
CA SER A 79 -35.35 13.24 22.57
C SER A 79 -36.11 12.68 21.35
N SER A 80 -37.05 11.74 21.48
CA SER A 80 -37.87 11.39 22.64
C SER A 80 -37.97 9.87 22.86
N ARG A 81 -37.45 9.41 24.00
CA ARG A 81 -37.99 8.24 24.71
C ARG A 81 -38.79 8.81 25.89
N ARG A 82 -40.03 9.24 25.64
CA ARG A 82 -41.04 9.49 26.67
C ARG A 82 -42.44 9.66 26.05
N SER A 83 -43.23 8.60 26.11
CA SER A 83 -44.65 8.63 26.51
C SER A 83 -45.01 7.16 26.77
N ALA A 84 -44.83 6.77 28.02
CA ALA A 84 -45.59 5.72 28.66
C ALA A 84 -46.73 6.45 29.38
N ASP A 85 -47.94 6.33 28.85
CA ASP A 85 -49.21 6.03 29.53
C ASP A 85 -50.28 5.92 28.43
#